data_AF-A0A947G6U7-F1
#
_entry.id   AF-A0A947G6U7-F1
#
_cell.length_a   1.000
_cell.length_b   1.000
_cell.length_c   1.000
_cell.angle_alpha   90.00
_cell.angle_beta   90.00
_cell.angle_gamma   90.00
#
_symmetry.space_group_name_H-M   'P 1'
#
loop_
_entity.id
_entity.type
_entity.pdbx_description
1 polymer ?
#
loop_
_entity_poly.entity_id
_entity_poly.type
_entity_poly.pdbx_seq_one_letter_code
_entity_poly.pdbx_strand_id
1 'polypeptide(L)'
;PEQIVFDTSNSGTKIISRSDDPVMLVFDDNGGIREIPTKNKGVILSEERAKRLADAVLQFMPLFPPDYPLDVEWLLEGEKIWIVQARPYVSWR
;
A
#
# COMPACT_ATOMS: atom_id res chain seq x y z
N PRO A 1 -7.28 7.88 5.62
CA PRO A 1 -6.53 6.85 4.84
C PRO A 1 -7.49 5.79 4.27
N GLU A 2 -7.21 5.30 3.05
CA GLU A 2 -7.97 4.22 2.42
C GLU A 2 -7.55 2.86 2.97
N GLN A 3 -8.54 1.99 3.26
CA GLN A 3 -8.30 0.66 3.81
C GLN A 3 -9.10 -0.40 3.06
N ILE A 4 -8.42 -1.48 2.70
CA ILE A 4 -9.02 -2.66 2.05
C ILE A 4 -8.48 -3.94 2.69
N VAL A 5 -9.25 -5.01 2.56
CA VAL A 5 -8.78 -6.39 2.77
C VAL A 5 -8.79 -7.08 1.41
N PHE A 6 -7.67 -7.69 1.03
CA PHE A 6 -7.52 -8.44 -0.21
C PHE A 6 -7.19 -9.90 0.12
N ASP A 7 -7.99 -10.83 -0.39
CA ASP A 7 -7.76 -12.27 -0.26
C ASP A 7 -7.02 -12.78 -1.50
N THR A 8 -5.77 -13.19 -1.31
CA THR A 8 -4.92 -13.68 -2.40
C THR A 8 -5.32 -15.05 -2.94
N SER A 9 -6.14 -15.82 -2.21
CA SER A 9 -6.57 -17.17 -2.62
C SER A 9 -7.65 -17.14 -3.70
N ASN A 10 -8.49 -16.10 -3.70
CA ASN A 10 -9.63 -15.94 -4.62
C ASN A 10 -9.70 -14.56 -5.29
N SER A 11 -8.72 -13.68 -5.05
CA SER A 11 -8.71 -12.28 -5.51
C SER A 11 -9.92 -11.46 -5.04
N GLY A 12 -10.54 -11.85 -3.94
CA GLY A 12 -11.66 -11.14 -3.33
C GLY A 12 -11.18 -9.87 -2.65
N THR A 13 -11.87 -8.75 -2.92
CA THR A 13 -11.57 -7.46 -2.29
C THR A 13 -12.75 -7.02 -1.43
N LYS A 14 -12.46 -6.61 -0.20
CA LYS A 14 -13.42 -5.95 0.69
C LYS A 14 -12.92 -4.56 1.03
N ILE A 15 -13.70 -3.54 0.68
CA ILE A 15 -13.42 -2.16 1.04
C ILE A 15 -13.82 -1.95 2.49
N ILE A 16 -12.90 -1.42 3.31
CA ILE A 16 -13.15 -1.07 4.71
C ILE A 16 -13.45 0.43 4.83
N SER A 17 -12.62 1.25 4.18
CA SER A 17 -12.82 2.71 4.09
C SER A 17 -12.25 3.25 2.79
N ARG A 18 -12.72 4.41 2.34
CA ARG A 18 -12.11 5.19 1.26
C ARG A 18 -11.36 6.38 1.84
N SER A 19 -10.33 6.85 1.14
CA SER A 19 -9.61 8.05 1.57
C SER A 19 -10.51 9.27 1.45
N ASP A 20 -10.58 10.06 2.52
CA ASP A 20 -11.16 11.42 2.54
C ASP A 20 -10.10 12.49 2.82
N ASP A 21 -8.82 12.11 2.72
CA ASP A 21 -7.70 12.97 3.09
C ASP A 21 -7.64 14.21 2.19
N PRO A 22 -7.72 15.43 2.75
CA PRO A 22 -7.75 16.67 1.96
C PRO A 22 -6.40 16.99 1.31
N VAL A 23 -5.32 16.30 1.70
CA VAL A 23 -3.97 16.52 1.18
C VAL A 23 -3.34 15.23 0.68
N MET A 24 -2.46 15.36 -0.30
CA MET A 24 -1.60 14.28 -0.79
C MET A 24 -0.14 14.71 -0.74
N LEU A 25 0.75 13.75 -0.49
CA LEU A 25 2.20 13.96 -0.50
C LEU A 25 2.76 13.78 -1.90
N VAL A 26 3.59 14.72 -2.34
CA VAL A 26 4.36 14.64 -3.59
C VAL A 26 5.82 14.93 -3.30
N PHE A 27 6.72 14.40 -4.14
CA PHE A 27 8.13 14.78 -4.10
C PHE A 27 8.30 16.28 -4.42
N ASP A 28 9.18 16.95 -3.68
CA ASP A 28 9.56 18.33 -3.98
C ASP A 28 10.83 18.38 -4.83
N ASP A 29 10.88 19.35 -5.76
CA ASP A 29 12.03 19.52 -6.67
C ASP A 29 13.33 19.88 -5.92
N ASN A 30 13.23 20.42 -4.70
CA ASN A 30 14.37 20.72 -3.84
C ASN A 30 14.74 19.57 -2.89
N GLY A 31 14.10 18.41 -3.06
CA GLY A 31 14.23 17.25 -2.19
C GLY A 31 13.22 17.26 -1.04
N GLY A 32 12.92 16.06 -0.53
CA GLY A 32 11.89 15.86 0.49
C GLY A 32 10.49 15.70 -0.10
N ILE A 33 9.48 15.99 0.72
CA ILE A 33 8.06 15.85 0.38
C ILE A 33 7.31 17.15 0.68
N ARG A 34 6.25 17.40 -0.07
CA ARG A 34 5.33 18.53 0.11
C ARG A 34 3.89 18.02 0.08
N GLU A 35 3.05 18.61 0.91
CA GLU A 35 1.60 18.44 0.84
C GLU A 35 1.01 19.33 -0.26
N ILE A 36 0.16 18.75 -1.09
CA ILE A 36 -0.69 19.50 -2.03
C ILE A 36 -2.17 19.13 -1.79
N PRO A 37 -3.11 20.07 -2.01
CA PRO A 37 -4.53 19.75 -1.90
C PRO A 37 -4.92 18.61 -2.83
N THR A 38 -5.63 17.62 -2.29
CA THR A 38 -6.15 16.49 -3.04
C THR A 38 -7.24 16.99 -3.99
N LYS A 39 -6.91 17.12 -5.28
CA LYS A 39 -7.90 17.46 -6.33
C LYS A 39 -8.79 16.28 -6.69
N ASN A 40 -8.37 15.06 -6.36
CA ASN A 40 -8.93 13.83 -6.87
C ASN A 40 -9.44 12.95 -5.72
N LYS A 41 -10.76 12.84 -5.57
CA LYS A 41 -11.42 11.88 -4.65
C LYS A 41 -11.49 10.46 -5.24
N GLY A 42 -10.55 10.15 -6.13
CA GLY A 42 -10.50 8.88 -6.83
C GLY A 42 -10.16 7.72 -5.91
N VAL A 43 -10.48 6.51 -6.34
CA VAL A 43 -10.11 5.28 -5.63
C VAL A 43 -8.59 5.09 -5.75
N ILE A 44 -7.89 5.05 -4.61
CA ILE A 44 -6.44 4.82 -4.58
C ILE A 44 -6.16 3.32 -4.73
N LEU A 45 -6.84 2.49 -3.94
CA LEU A 45 -6.75 1.03 -3.99
C LEU A 45 -7.98 0.47 -4.72
N SER A 46 -7.91 0.47 -6.05
CA SER A 46 -8.83 -0.30 -6.88
C SER A 46 -8.55 -1.80 -6.71
N GLU A 47 -9.50 -2.66 -7.10
CA GLU A 47 -9.30 -4.12 -7.04
C GLU A 47 -8.07 -4.56 -7.83
N GLU A 48 -7.85 -3.97 -9.00
CA GLU A 48 -6.68 -4.24 -9.83
C GLU A 48 -5.36 -3.83 -9.16
N ARG A 49 -5.32 -2.63 -8.55
CA ARG A 49 -4.12 -2.17 -7.83
C ARG A 49 -3.87 -2.98 -6.57
N ALA A 50 -4.92 -3.34 -5.84
CA ALA A 50 -4.86 -4.21 -4.67
C ALA A 50 -4.26 -5.57 -5.03
N LYS A 51 -4.72 -6.17 -6.14
CA LYS A 51 -4.18 -7.42 -6.67
C LYS A 51 -2.70 -7.29 -7.03
N ARG A 52 -2.34 -6.27 -7.79
CA ARG A 52 -0.93 -6.02 -8.18
C ARG A 52 -0.02 -5.82 -6.97
N LEU A 53 -0.48 -5.09 -5.95
CA LEU A 53 0.26 -4.91 -4.71
C LEU A 53 0.44 -6.25 -3.97
N ALA A 54 -0.64 -7.02 -3.82
CA ALA A 54 -0.59 -8.31 -3.15
C ALA A 54 0.32 -9.31 -3.89
N ASP A 55 0.25 -9.37 -5.22
CA ASP A 55 1.12 -10.20 -6.05
C ASP A 55 2.61 -9.82 -5.88
N ALA A 56 2.91 -8.51 -5.79
CA ALA A 56 4.27 -8.04 -5.53
C ALA A 56 4.76 -8.47 -4.14
N VAL A 57 3.91 -8.38 -3.11
CA VAL A 57 4.23 -8.81 -1.74
C VAL A 57 4.49 -10.31 -1.67
N LEU A 58 3.65 -11.12 -2.32
CA LEU A 58 3.79 -12.58 -2.34
C LEU A 58 5.13 -13.05 -2.95
N GLN A 59 5.71 -12.29 -3.88
CA GLN A 59 6.98 -12.65 -4.50
C GLN A 59 8.16 -12.58 -3.52
N PHE A 60 8.16 -11.63 -2.59
CA PHE A 60 9.26 -11.46 -1.63
C PHE A 60 8.94 -11.99 -0.23
N MET A 61 7.67 -12.27 0.08
CA MET A 61 7.26 -12.80 1.39
C MET A 61 8.07 -14.03 1.85
N PRO A 62 8.43 -15.00 0.98
CA PRO A 62 9.25 -16.15 1.37
C PRO A 62 10.68 -15.81 1.82
N LEU A 63 11.15 -14.58 1.60
CA LEU A 63 12.46 -14.12 2.08
C LEU A 63 12.47 -13.81 3.59
N PHE A 64 11.29 -13.75 4.22
CA PHE A 64 11.10 -13.48 5.64
C PHE A 64 10.73 -14.75 6.42
N PRO A 65 10.90 -14.76 7.75
CA PRO A 65 10.44 -15.87 8.59
C PRO A 65 8.92 -16.12 8.39
N PRO A 66 8.48 -17.37 8.18
CA PRO A 66 7.12 -17.68 7.74
C PRO A 66 6.04 -17.41 8.79
N ASP A 67 6.41 -17.35 10.07
CA ASP A 67 5.46 -17.26 11.18
C ASP A 67 5.02 -15.83 11.52
N TYR A 68 5.54 -14.83 10.79
CA TYR A 68 5.31 -13.43 11.11
C TYR A 68 4.65 -12.71 9.93
N PRO A 69 3.46 -12.09 10.14
CA PRO A 69 2.90 -11.16 9.17
C PRO A 69 3.90 -10.06 8.86
N LEU A 70 3.90 -9.57 7.61
CA LEU A 70 4.75 -8.45 7.21
C LEU A 70 4.00 -7.12 7.35
N ASP A 71 4.71 -6.12 7.85
CA ASP A 71 4.41 -4.72 7.70
C ASP A 71 5.16 -4.21 6.46
N VAL A 72 4.42 -3.77 5.44
CA VAL A 72 4.98 -3.38 4.14
C VAL A 72 4.57 -1.94 3.84
N GLU A 73 5.57 -1.07 3.72
CA GLU A 73 5.38 0.30 3.26
C GLU A 73 5.56 0.37 1.74
N TRP A 74 4.62 1.03 1.08
CA TRP A 74 4.58 1.14 -0.37
C TRP A 74 4.13 2.53 -0.82
N LEU A 75 4.47 2.90 -2.05
CA LEU A 75 4.09 4.14 -2.70
C LEU A 75 3.41 3.84 -4.03
N LEU A 76 2.48 4.71 -4.45
CA LEU A 76 1.90 4.73 -5.79
C LEU A 76 2.35 5.98 -6.52
N GLU A 77 3.17 5.81 -7.55
CA GLU A 77 3.59 6.87 -8.46
C GLU A 77 2.94 6.63 -9.83
N GLY A 78 1.88 7.38 -10.13
CA GLY A 78 1.02 7.07 -11.28
C GLY A 78 0.37 5.69 -11.11
N GLU A 79 0.76 4.73 -11.96
CA GLU A 79 0.33 3.31 -11.86
C GLU A 79 1.46 2.37 -11.41
N LYS A 80 2.62 2.94 -11.04
CA LYS A 80 3.75 2.16 -10.56
C LYS A 80 3.67 2.03 -9.04
N ILE A 81 3.73 0.79 -8.57
CA ILE A 81 3.82 0.45 -7.16
C ILE A 81 5.29 0.31 -6.80
N TRP A 82 5.71 1.01 -5.76
CA TRP A 82 7.04 0.90 -5.18
C TRP A 82 6.94 0.32 -3.78
N ILE A 83 7.75 -0.68 -3.46
CA ILE A 83 7.91 -1.20 -2.09
C ILE A 83 9.11 -0.48 -1.50
N VAL A 84 8.91 0.31 -0.45
CA VAL A 84 9.97 1.13 0.16
C VAL A 84 10.50 0.54 1.46
N GLN A 85 9.69 -0.26 2.15
CA GLN A 85 10.11 -1.04 3.31
C GLN A 85 9.26 -2.31 3.43
N ALA A 86 9.86 -3.39 3.90
CA ALA A 86 9.15 -4.58 4.38
C ALA A 86 9.84 -5.09 5.64
N ARG A 87 9.07 -5.36 6.70
CA ARG A 87 9.58 -5.88 7.97
C ARG A 87 8.59 -6.86 8.60
N PRO A 88 9.05 -7.92 9.28
CA PRO A 88 8.16 -8.75 10.09
C PRO A 88 7.53 -7.91 11.22
N TYR A 89 6.26 -8.14 11.51
CA TYR A 89 5.64 -7.64 12.72
C TYR A 89 6.35 -8.25 13.93
N VAL A 90 6.97 -7.41 14.75
CA VAL A 90 7.55 -7.84 16.01
C VAL A 90 6.42 -8.04 17.02
N SER A 91 6.05 -9.28 17.31
CA SER A 91 5.21 -9.57 18.46
C SER A 91 6.09 -9.60 19.71
N TRP A 92 5.79 -8.78 20.72
CA TRP A 92 6.38 -8.97 22.05
C TRP A 92 5.79 -10.25 22.65
N ARG A 93 6.50 -11.36 22.52
CA ARG A 93 6.34 -12.54 23.35
C ARG A 93 7.66 -12.86 24.02
#